data_AF-A0A7X6X8Q7-F1
#
_entry.id   AF-A0A7X6X8Q7-F1
#
_cell.length_a   1.000
_cell.length_b   1.000
_cell.length_c   1.000
_cell.angle_alpha   90.00
_cell.angle_beta   90.00
_cell.angle_gamma   90.00
#
_symmetry.space_group_name_H-M   'P 1'
#
loop_
_entity.id
_entity.type
_entity.pdbx_description
1 polymer ?
#
loop_
_entity_poly.entity_id
_entity_poly.type
_entity_poly.pdbx_seq_one_letter_code
_entity_poly.pdbx_strand_id
1 'polypeptide(L)'
;ELPQILNILVGHMSIIGPRPALWNQADLISERDKYGANNIRPGLTGWAQINGRDELEIPVKSRLDGEYVQKMSFAFDVRCFIGTIVSISRHEGVVEGGTGTLSGTGTLKGKVKEEMETK
;
A
#
# COMPACT_ATOMS: atom_id res chain seq x y z
N GLU A 1 -9.21 -7.40 12.37
CA GLU A 1 -9.24 -8.30 11.20
C GLU A 1 -10.44 -9.27 11.16
N LEU A 2 -10.89 -9.89 12.27
CA LEU A 2 -12.07 -10.80 12.26
C LEU A 2 -13.33 -10.21 11.58
N PRO A 3 -13.71 -8.93 11.83
CA PRO A 3 -14.84 -8.31 11.14
C PRO A 3 -14.63 -8.12 9.63
N GLN A 4 -13.38 -7.98 9.17
CA GLN A 4 -13.08 -7.82 7.73
C GLN A 4 -13.21 -9.15 6.98
N ILE A 5 -12.90 -10.27 7.63
CA ILE A 5 -13.10 -11.60 7.04
C ILE A 5 -14.58 -11.86 6.78
N LEU A 6 -15.47 -11.45 7.71
CA LEU A 6 -16.91 -11.53 7.49
C LEU A 6 -17.36 -10.68 6.29
N ASN A 7 -16.80 -9.48 6.12
CA ASN A 7 -17.10 -8.63 4.95
C ASN A 7 -16.66 -9.27 3.62
N ILE A 8 -15.61 -10.09 3.62
CA ILE A 8 -15.20 -10.87 2.44
C ILE A 8 -16.24 -11.96 2.15
N LEU A 9 -16.70 -12.68 3.18
CA LEU A 9 -17.71 -13.74 3.03
C LEU A 9 -19.08 -13.20 2.58
N VAL A 10 -19.46 -12.01 3.06
CA VAL A 10 -20.71 -11.31 2.67
C VAL A 10 -20.57 -10.66 1.28
N GLY A 11 -19.36 -10.59 0.72
CA GLY A 11 -19.10 -10.06 -0.63
C GLY A 11 -18.95 -8.55 -0.71
N HIS A 12 -18.83 -7.85 0.43
CA HIS A 12 -18.54 -6.42 0.49
C HIS A 12 -17.05 -6.10 0.24
N MET A 13 -16.17 -7.06 0.51
CA MET A 13 -14.72 -6.96 0.31
C MET A 13 -14.18 -8.14 -0.48
N SER A 14 -12.97 -7.98 -1.01
CA SER A 14 -12.18 -9.03 -1.64
C SER A 14 -10.94 -9.33 -0.79
N ILE A 15 -10.29 -10.48 -1.03
CA ILE A 15 -8.98 -10.75 -0.42
C ILE A 15 -7.93 -9.82 -1.03
N ILE A 16 -7.92 -9.71 -2.37
CA ILE A 16 -7.02 -8.86 -3.13
C ILE A 16 -7.77 -7.63 -3.68
N GLY A 17 -7.19 -6.45 -3.50
CA GLY A 17 -7.71 -5.19 -3.98
C GLY A 17 -7.14 -3.98 -3.23
N PRO A 18 -7.49 -2.76 -3.65
CA PRO A 18 -7.10 -1.53 -2.96
C PRO A 18 -7.59 -1.55 -1.51
N ARG A 19 -6.71 -1.22 -0.56
CA ARG A 19 -7.10 -1.19 0.87
C ARG A 19 -8.23 -0.17 1.08
N PRO A 20 -9.30 -0.48 1.84
CA PRO A 20 -10.36 0.48 2.11
C PRO A 20 -9.78 1.77 2.70
N ALA A 21 -10.19 2.91 2.14
CA ALA A 21 -9.82 4.22 2.68
C ALA A 21 -10.53 4.43 4.02
N LEU A 22 -9.83 5.06 4.97
CA LEU A 22 -10.43 5.48 6.23
C LEU A 22 -11.31 6.71 6.01
N TRP A 23 -12.26 6.93 6.91
CA TRP A 23 -13.21 8.06 6.86
C TRP A 23 -12.53 9.44 6.84
N ASN A 24 -11.29 9.53 7.32
CA ASN A 24 -10.51 10.76 7.37
C ASN A 24 -9.52 10.92 6.19
N GLN A 25 -9.57 10.06 5.18
CA GLN A 25 -8.63 10.06 4.05
C GLN A 25 -9.26 10.58 2.75
N ALA A 26 -9.87 11.77 2.80
CA ALA A 26 -10.52 12.38 1.64
C ALA A 26 -9.56 12.58 0.45
N ASP A 27 -8.32 12.99 0.73
CA ASP A 27 -7.29 13.19 -0.30
C ASP A 27 -6.95 11.88 -1.03
N LEU A 28 -6.89 10.76 -0.30
CA LEU A 28 -6.64 9.45 -0.90
C LEU A 28 -7.80 9.00 -1.79
N ILE A 29 -9.04 9.24 -1.36
CA ILE A 29 -10.23 8.91 -2.14
C ILE A 29 -10.21 9.69 -3.45
N SER A 30 -10.03 11.02 -3.37
CA SER A 30 -9.96 11.90 -4.54
C SER A 30 -8.83 11.52 -5.50
N GLU A 31 -7.66 11.17 -4.97
CA GLU A 31 -6.53 10.76 -5.80
C GLU A 31 -6.75 9.40 -6.48
N ARG A 32 -7.39 8.45 -5.79
CA ARG A 32 -7.74 7.13 -6.34
C ARG A 32 -8.81 7.19 -7.43
N ASP A 33 -9.73 8.15 -7.36
CA ASP A 33 -10.76 8.35 -8.39
C ASP A 33 -10.15 8.59 -9.77
N LYS A 34 -9.00 9.30 -9.84
CA LYS A 34 -8.25 9.54 -11.08
C LYS A 34 -7.81 8.25 -11.78
N TYR A 35 -7.64 7.16 -11.02
CA TYR A 35 -7.17 5.88 -11.52
C TYR A 35 -8.27 4.79 -11.52
N GLY A 36 -9.50 5.14 -11.15
CA GLY A 36 -10.61 4.19 -11.05
C GLY A 36 -10.47 3.15 -9.93
N ALA A 37 -9.55 3.36 -8.99
CA ALA A 37 -9.28 2.41 -7.90
C ALA A 37 -10.47 2.26 -6.92
N ASN A 38 -11.31 3.29 -6.79
CA ASN A 38 -12.51 3.25 -5.95
C ASN A 38 -13.71 2.54 -6.63
N ASN A 39 -13.61 2.19 -7.93
CA ASN A 39 -14.69 1.54 -8.68
C ASN A 39 -14.75 0.02 -8.49
N ILE A 40 -13.77 -0.56 -7.81
CA ILE A 40 -13.70 -2.00 -7.53
C ILE A 40 -13.85 -2.27 -6.03
N ARG A 41 -14.12 -3.54 -5.70
CA ARG A 41 -14.27 -3.94 -4.30
C ARG A 41 -12.95 -3.73 -3.54
N PRO A 42 -12.99 -3.15 -2.33
CA PRO A 42 -11.81 -3.00 -1.51
C PRO A 42 -11.25 -4.36 -1.09
N GLY A 43 -9.93 -4.43 -0.95
CA GLY A 43 -9.19 -5.63 -0.60
C GLY A 43 -8.60 -5.61 0.81
N LEU A 44 -8.44 -6.79 1.41
CA LEU A 44 -7.65 -6.96 2.63
C LEU A 44 -6.16 -6.65 2.37
N THR A 45 -5.62 -7.19 1.29
CA THR A 45 -4.28 -6.90 0.76
C THR A 45 -4.35 -6.53 -0.72
N GLY A 46 -3.26 -6.07 -1.31
CA GLY A 46 -3.27 -5.53 -2.67
C GLY A 46 -1.91 -5.09 -3.14
N TRP A 47 -1.85 -4.56 -4.36
CA TRP A 47 -0.60 -4.18 -5.01
C TRP A 47 0.14 -3.08 -4.24
N ALA A 48 -0.55 -2.04 -3.77
CA ALA A 48 0.07 -1.03 -2.91
C ALA A 48 0.57 -1.62 -1.58
N GLN A 49 -0.17 -2.58 -1.01
CA GLN A 49 0.19 -3.23 0.25
C GLN A 49 1.49 -4.04 0.12
N ILE A 50 1.74 -4.75 -0.97
CA ILE A 50 2.99 -5.51 -1.09
C ILE A 50 4.20 -4.65 -1.50
N ASN A 51 3.97 -3.42 -1.99
CA ASN A 51 5.01 -2.52 -2.51
C ASN A 51 5.37 -1.35 -1.56
N GLY A 52 4.81 -1.29 -0.35
CA GLY A 52 5.17 -0.26 0.64
C GLY A 52 4.11 0.03 1.72
N ARG A 53 2.91 -0.55 1.61
CA ARG A 53 1.83 -0.43 2.62
C ARG A 53 1.48 1.01 2.99
N ASP A 54 1.80 1.39 4.22
CA ASP A 54 1.44 2.66 4.83
C ASP A 54 2.58 3.69 4.75
N GLU A 55 3.76 3.28 4.27
CA GLU A 55 4.89 4.17 3.99
C GLU A 55 4.76 4.89 2.63
N LEU A 56 3.79 4.48 1.81
CA LEU A 56 3.56 5.07 0.50
C LEU A 56 2.83 6.40 0.60
N GLU A 57 3.38 7.42 -0.04
CA GLU A 57 2.69 8.68 -0.26
C GLU A 57 1.39 8.48 -1.07
N ILE A 58 0.38 9.32 -0.82
CA ILE A 58 -0.95 9.23 -1.45
C ILE A 58 -0.89 9.10 -2.98
N PRO A 59 -0.11 9.92 -3.72
CA PRO A 59 -0.05 9.80 -5.18
C PRO A 59 0.52 8.45 -5.64
N VAL A 60 1.54 7.95 -4.96
CA VAL A 60 2.18 6.67 -5.28
C VAL A 60 1.23 5.51 -4.98
N LYS A 61 0.58 5.54 -3.81
CA LYS A 61 -0.41 4.55 -3.39
C LYS A 61 -1.57 4.47 -4.37
N SER A 62 -2.13 5.61 -4.74
CA SER A 62 -3.27 5.71 -5.67
C SER A 62 -2.92 5.21 -7.06
N ARG A 63 -1.70 5.52 -7.55
CA ARG A 63 -1.20 4.99 -8.83
C ARG A 63 -1.03 3.47 -8.80
N LEU A 64 -0.49 2.91 -7.72
CA LEU A 64 -0.35 1.45 -7.58
C LEU A 64 -1.72 0.76 -7.49
N ASP A 65 -2.66 1.35 -6.75
CA ASP A 65 -4.04 0.84 -6.71
C ASP A 65 -4.70 0.89 -8.11
N GLY A 66 -4.44 1.95 -8.88
CA GLY A 66 -4.82 2.08 -10.29
C GLY A 66 -4.18 1.04 -11.20
N GLU A 67 -2.89 0.79 -11.03
CA GLU A 67 -2.16 -0.24 -11.78
C GLU A 67 -2.75 -1.63 -11.52
N TYR A 68 -3.15 -1.92 -10.27
CA TYR A 68 -3.88 -3.13 -9.95
C TYR A 68 -5.18 -3.23 -10.75
N VAL A 69 -5.99 -2.16 -10.80
CA VAL A 69 -7.24 -2.15 -11.60
C VAL A 69 -6.96 -2.45 -13.07
N GLN A 70 -5.91 -1.86 -13.64
CA GLN A 70 -5.55 -2.06 -15.05
C GLN A 70 -5.04 -3.48 -15.36
N LYS A 71 -4.37 -4.13 -14.40
CA LYS A 71 -3.74 -5.46 -14.57
C LYS A 71 -4.53 -6.59 -13.90
N MET A 72 -5.72 -6.27 -13.39
CA MET A 72 -6.54 -7.17 -12.59
C MET A 72 -6.78 -8.47 -13.35
N SER A 73 -6.24 -9.56 -12.81
CA SER A 73 -6.32 -10.90 -13.37
C SER A 73 -6.00 -11.92 -12.28
N PHE A 74 -6.47 -13.16 -12.45
CA PHE A 74 -6.21 -14.23 -11.48
C PHE A 74 -4.71 -14.41 -11.20
N ALA A 75 -3.86 -14.34 -12.24
CA ALA A 75 -2.41 -14.43 -12.08
C ALA A 75 -1.83 -13.25 -11.26
N PHE A 76 -2.36 -12.05 -11.44
CA PHE A 76 -1.94 -10.88 -10.68
C PHE A 76 -2.41 -10.94 -9.22
N ASP A 77 -3.60 -11.50 -8.97
CA ASP A 77 -4.10 -11.76 -7.62
C ASP A 77 -3.23 -12.77 -6.87
N VAL A 78 -2.85 -13.87 -7.53
CA VAL A 78 -1.90 -14.86 -6.98
C VAL A 78 -0.56 -14.21 -6.66
N ARG A 79 -0.06 -13.33 -7.53
CA ARG A 79 1.16 -12.56 -7.28
C ARG A 79 1.03 -11.69 -6.02
N CYS A 80 -0.09 -10.98 -5.86
CA CYS A 80 -0.34 -10.15 -4.69
C CYS A 80 -0.45 -10.99 -3.41
N PHE A 81 -1.10 -12.15 -3.50
CA PHE A 81 -1.22 -13.08 -2.39
C PHE A 81 0.15 -13.61 -1.92
N ILE A 82 0.99 -14.10 -2.85
CA ILE A 82 2.35 -14.56 -2.53
C ILE A 82 3.20 -13.40 -1.98
N GLY A 83 3.13 -12.22 -2.60
CA GLY A 83 3.83 -11.03 -2.11
C GLY A 83 3.43 -10.66 -0.68
N THR A 84 2.17 -10.85 -0.32
CA THR A 84 1.67 -10.64 1.04
C THR A 84 2.27 -11.65 2.01
N ILE A 85 2.31 -12.94 1.66
CA ILE A 85 2.93 -13.99 2.48
C ILE A 85 4.42 -13.67 2.69
N VAL A 86 5.14 -13.30 1.64
CA VAL A 86 6.57 -12.95 1.73
C VAL A 86 6.77 -11.72 2.62
N SER A 87 5.94 -10.69 2.46
CA SER A 87 6.01 -9.46 3.26
C SER A 87 5.76 -9.71 4.75
N ILE A 88 4.82 -10.60 5.10
CA ILE A 88 4.55 -11.00 6.48
C ILE A 88 5.72 -11.83 7.04
N SER A 89 6.22 -12.81 6.27
CA SER A 89 7.34 -13.66 6.69
C SER A 89 8.64 -12.89 6.92
N ARG A 90 8.81 -11.71 6.28
CA ARG A 90 9.99 -10.87 6.44
C ARG A 90 9.97 -9.98 7.68
N HIS A 91 8.87 -9.91 8.44
CA HIS A 91 8.71 -9.08 9.65
C HIS A 91 9.09 -7.58 9.47
N GLU A 92 9.25 -7.11 8.23
CA GLU A 92 9.40 -5.70 7.91
C GLU A 92 8.01 -5.07 8.12
N GLY A 93 7.89 -4.08 9.02
CA GLY A 93 6.75 -3.15 9.07
C GLY A 93 5.57 -3.44 10.01
N VAL A 94 5.70 -4.26 11.05
CA VAL A 94 4.72 -4.23 12.17
C VAL A 94 5.25 -3.29 13.25
N VAL A 95 4.90 -2.01 13.16
CA VAL A 95 4.95 -1.11 14.31
C VAL A 95 3.63 -1.28 15.06
N GLU A 96 3.63 -2.19 16.04
CA GLU A 96 2.57 -2.21 17.05
C GLU A 96 2.66 -0.90 17.85
N GLY A 97 1.60 -0.09 17.77
CA GLY A 97 1.27 1.02 18.67
C GLY A 97 2.41 1.59 19.52
N GLY A 98 3.23 2.46 18.94
CA GLY A 98 4.13 3.34 19.69
C GLY A 98 3.92 4.77 19.21
N THR A 99 3.38 5.64 20.07
CA THR A 99 3.44 7.09 19.89
C THR A 99 4.87 7.49 19.54
N GLY A 100 5.02 8.22 18.44
CA GLY A 100 6.33 8.55 17.88
C GLY A 100 7.28 9.16 18.90
N THR A 101 8.44 8.54 19.04
CA THR A 101 9.68 9.24 19.35
C THR A 101 10.69 8.83 18.28
N LEU A 102 10.93 9.73 17.33
CA LEU A 102 12.12 9.69 16.49
C LEU A 102 13.34 9.84 17.41
N SER A 103 14.04 8.76 17.68
CA SER A 103 15.36 8.79 18.29
C SER A 103 16.36 8.18 17.31
N GLY A 104 17.06 9.06 16.60
CA GLY A 104 18.52 9.03 16.52
C GLY A 104 19.19 7.90 15.74
N THR A 105 19.76 8.32 14.60
CA THR A 105 21.13 8.02 14.15
C THR A 105 21.48 6.61 13.66
N GLY A 106 21.86 6.52 12.39
CA GLY A 106 22.84 5.55 11.94
C GLY A 106 22.72 5.12 10.48
N THR A 107 23.51 5.77 9.60
CA THR A 107 23.97 5.22 8.31
C THR A 107 22.90 5.18 7.22
N LEU A 108 22.93 6.08 6.23
CA LEU A 108 23.60 5.81 4.95
C LEU A 108 24.14 7.13 4.37
N LYS A 109 25.44 7.34 4.55
CA LYS A 109 26.26 8.27 3.77
C LYS A 109 26.53 7.57 2.44
N GLY A 110 25.98 8.04 1.34
CA GLY A 110 26.28 7.46 0.03
C GLY A 110 25.45 8.02 -1.11
N LYS A 111 26.08 8.89 -1.91
CA LYS A 111 25.68 9.35 -3.24
C LYS A 111 24.46 10.28 -3.29
N VAL A 112 24.71 11.59 -3.29
CA VAL A 112 24.40 12.54 -4.39
C VAL A 112 24.91 13.91 -3.89
N LYS A 113 26.21 14.20 -4.09
CA LYS A 113 26.70 15.59 -4.02
C LYS A 113 28.07 15.70 -4.68
N GLU A 114 28.10 15.51 -5.99
CA GLU A 114 29.27 15.89 -6.80
C GLU A 114 28.81 16.13 -8.24
N GLU A 115 28.01 17.17 -8.42
CA GLU A 115 27.78 17.85 -9.71
C GLU A 115 26.86 19.04 -9.44
N MET A 116 27.46 20.18 -9.08
CA MET A 116 26.95 21.55 -9.31
C MET A 116 27.73 22.53 -8.42
N GLU A 117 29.03 22.67 -8.68
CA GLU A 117 29.74 23.91 -8.41
C GLU A 117 30.93 24.02 -9.36
N THR A 118 30.62 24.25 -10.62
CA THR A 118 31.55 24.89 -11.55
C THR A 118 30.74 25.76 -12.48
N LYS A 119 30.42 26.96 -11.98
CA LYS A 119 30.35 28.22 -12.72
C LYS A 119 30.08 29.37 -11.77
#